data_AF-Q5DAW5-F1
#
_entry.id   AF-Q5DAW5-F1
#
_cell.length_a   1.000
_cell.length_b   1.000
_cell.length_c   1.000
_cell.angle_alpha   90.00
_cell.angle_beta   90.00
_cell.angle_gamma   90.00
#
_symmetry.space_group_name_H-M   'P 1'
#
loop_
_entity.id
_entity.type
_entity.pdbx_description
1 polymer ?
#
loop_
_entity_poly.entity_id
_entity_poly.type
_entity_poly.pdbx_seq_one_letter_code
_entity_poly.pdbx_strand_id
1 'polypeptide(L)'
;MRSCSFSYGFDLTEKPTNTEDNVTSRSRQSHSSISSTSSVSAPSFNQRKHVVKELVKTQADFVLDMKNVLTAFDSVNLKVTESNRYSLLGNLDQLVHVSDAISMEFQKEISGYSDDRLGDACIAQCMSSFKPSINEALKTYILNFSVDASTKNPEIQTYSMLGLKIYKMNVQIY
;
A
#
# COMPACT_ATOMS: atom_id res chain seq x y z
N MET A 1 29.72 6.53 6.83
CA MET A 1 28.32 6.51 6.39
C MET A 1 27.72 5.20 6.90
N ARG A 2 26.74 5.25 7.82
CA ARG A 2 26.09 4.05 8.38
C ARG A 2 25.01 3.59 7.40
N SER A 3 25.12 2.37 6.88
CA SER A 3 24.10 1.72 6.07
C SER A 3 22.97 1.23 6.98
N CYS A 4 21.79 1.83 6.86
CA CYS A 4 20.57 1.29 7.48
C CYS A 4 20.06 0.13 6.61
N SER A 5 20.14 -1.10 7.12
CA SER A 5 19.41 -2.23 6.57
C SER A 5 17.98 -2.19 7.11
N PHE A 6 17.01 -1.89 6.24
CA PHE A 6 15.60 -2.11 6.54
C PHE A 6 15.30 -3.61 6.46
N SER A 7 15.05 -4.23 7.61
CA SER A 7 14.53 -5.59 7.69
C SER A 7 13.01 -5.53 7.50
N TYR A 8 12.49 -5.99 6.36
CA TYR A 8 11.06 -6.22 6.18
C TYR A 8 10.71 -7.57 6.81
N GLY A 9 9.72 -7.58 7.71
CA GLY A 9 9.34 -8.73 8.53
C GLY A 9 8.55 -9.82 7.82
N PHE A 10 9.09 -10.37 6.73
CA PHE A 10 8.55 -11.58 6.10
C PHE A 10 9.56 -12.72 6.24
N ASP A 11 9.38 -13.54 7.28
CA ASP A 11 10.05 -14.84 7.40
C ASP A 11 9.12 -15.90 6.81
N LEU A 12 9.29 -16.22 5.52
CA LEU A 12 8.62 -17.35 4.87
C LEU A 12 9.55 -18.56 4.88
N THR A 13 9.77 -19.14 6.06
CA THR A 13 10.34 -20.48 6.16
C THR A 13 9.25 -21.52 5.93
N GLU A 14 8.86 -21.71 4.67
CA GLU A 14 8.13 -22.94 4.30
C GLU A 14 9.11 -24.12 4.34
N LYS A 15 8.83 -25.04 5.26
CA LYS A 15 9.55 -26.30 5.46
C LYS A 15 9.31 -27.19 4.23
N PRO A 16 10.34 -27.74 3.56
CA PRO A 16 10.11 -28.64 2.44
C PRO A 16 9.50 -29.96 2.94
N THR A 17 8.31 -30.30 2.46
CA THR A 17 7.76 -31.66 2.56
C THR A 17 8.55 -32.54 1.61
N ASN A 18 9.39 -33.41 2.18
CA ASN A 18 10.08 -34.48 1.46
C ASN A 18 9.04 -35.41 0.82
N THR A 19 9.04 -35.50 -0.50
CA THR A 19 8.54 -36.68 -1.18
C THR A 19 9.67 -37.17 -2.07
N GLU A 20 10.20 -38.31 -1.67
CA GLU A 20 11.24 -39.06 -2.35
C GLU A 20 10.73 -39.48 -3.73
N ASP A 21 11.51 -39.20 -4.77
CA ASP A 21 11.56 -40.08 -5.93
C ASP A 21 13.01 -40.20 -6.41
N ASN A 22 13.39 -41.45 -6.53
CA ASN A 22 14.74 -41.99 -6.54
C ASN A 22 15.14 -42.31 -7.99
N VAL A 23 16.12 -41.60 -8.56
CA VAL A 23 16.91 -42.12 -9.70
C VAL A 23 18.38 -41.72 -9.57
N THR A 24 19.22 -42.74 -9.54
CA THR A 24 20.66 -42.77 -9.30
C THR A 24 21.47 -42.20 -10.47
N SER A 25 22.60 -41.50 -10.21
CA SER A 25 23.94 -41.82 -10.76
C SER A 25 25.03 -40.74 -10.55
N ARG A 26 26.07 -41.12 -9.78
CA ARG A 26 27.52 -40.85 -9.92
C ARG A 26 28.12 -39.43 -9.91
N SER A 27 28.98 -39.25 -8.90
CA SER A 27 30.41 -38.88 -8.98
C SER A 27 30.80 -37.41 -9.19
N ARG A 28 31.22 -36.75 -8.11
CA ARG A 28 32.65 -36.50 -7.78
C ARG A 28 32.72 -35.60 -6.54
N GLN A 29 33.39 -36.08 -5.51
CA GLN A 29 33.85 -35.29 -4.39
C GLN A 29 34.83 -34.22 -4.93
N SER A 30 34.53 -32.95 -4.71
CA SER A 30 35.48 -31.86 -4.84
C SER A 30 35.39 -31.03 -3.57
N HIS A 31 36.38 -31.21 -2.71
CA HIS A 31 36.61 -30.30 -1.59
C HIS A 31 37.13 -28.99 -2.18
N SER A 32 36.34 -27.92 -2.05
CA SER A 32 36.88 -26.56 -2.11
C SER A 32 35.98 -25.63 -1.30
N SER A 33 36.58 -25.12 -0.22
CA SER A 33 36.44 -23.80 0.35
C SER A 33 35.03 -23.22 0.52
N ILE A 34 34.67 -23.07 1.80
CA ILE A 34 33.66 -22.12 2.29
C ILE A 34 33.83 -20.77 1.58
N SER A 35 32.90 -20.44 0.71
CA SER A 35 32.57 -19.07 0.34
C SER A 35 31.08 -18.93 0.60
N SER A 36 30.76 -18.47 1.80
CA SER A 36 29.41 -18.04 2.17
C SER A 36 29.10 -16.73 1.46
N THR A 37 28.95 -16.78 0.14
CA THR A 37 28.13 -15.79 -0.54
C THR A 37 26.70 -16.16 -0.19
N SER A 38 26.05 -15.34 0.63
CA SER A 38 24.60 -15.38 0.81
C SER A 38 23.97 -15.15 -0.57
N SER A 39 23.75 -16.23 -1.32
CA SER A 39 22.96 -16.18 -2.54
C SER A 39 21.54 -15.92 -2.07
N VAL A 40 21.11 -14.67 -2.21
CA VAL A 40 19.70 -14.35 -2.14
C VAL A 40 19.09 -15.09 -3.32
N SER A 41 18.46 -16.23 -3.07
CA SER A 41 17.70 -16.95 -4.07
C SER A 41 16.68 -15.98 -4.66
N ALA A 42 16.67 -15.86 -5.99
CA ALA A 42 15.69 -15.00 -6.65
C ALA A 42 14.28 -15.42 -6.20
N PRO A 43 13.40 -14.48 -5.85
CA PRO A 43 12.05 -14.81 -5.42
C PRO A 43 11.36 -15.65 -6.50
N SER A 44 10.66 -16.69 -6.08
CA SER A 44 10.00 -17.59 -7.03
C SER A 44 8.95 -16.84 -7.84
N PHE A 45 8.68 -17.30 -9.06
CA PHE A 45 7.66 -16.69 -9.91
C PHE A 45 6.28 -16.63 -9.22
N ASN A 46 5.93 -17.67 -8.46
CA ASN A 46 4.70 -17.73 -7.67
C ASN A 46 4.66 -16.66 -6.57
N GLN A 47 5.81 -16.39 -5.94
CA GLN A 47 5.93 -15.30 -4.97
C GLN A 47 5.73 -13.94 -5.64
N ARG A 48 6.35 -13.69 -6.80
CA ARG A 48 6.15 -12.43 -7.56
C ARG A 48 4.68 -12.25 -7.93
N LYS A 49 4.03 -13.29 -8.45
CA LYS A 49 2.59 -13.29 -8.76
C LYS A 49 1.75 -12.90 -7.53
N HIS A 50 2.01 -13.51 -6.38
CA HIS A 50 1.26 -13.22 -5.15
C HIS A 50 1.41 -11.75 -4.73
N VAL A 51 2.65 -11.25 -4.70
CA VAL A 51 2.95 -9.86 -4.33
C VAL A 51 2.31 -8.87 -5.30
N VAL A 52 2.31 -9.15 -6.62
CA VAL A 52 1.63 -8.29 -7.60
C VAL A 52 0.12 -8.22 -7.31
N LYS A 53 -0.53 -9.37 -7.08
CA LYS A 53 -1.96 -9.38 -6.74
C LYS A 53 -2.27 -8.60 -5.48
N GLU A 54 -1.49 -8.82 -4.43
CA GLU A 54 -1.67 -8.14 -3.14
C GLU A 54 -1.47 -6.63 -3.29
N LEU A 55 -0.43 -6.20 -4.00
CA LEU A 55 -0.15 -4.79 -4.24
C LEU A 55 -1.30 -4.09 -4.98
N VAL A 56 -1.80 -4.70 -6.08
CA VAL A 56 -2.90 -4.11 -6.84
C VAL A 56 -4.18 -4.04 -6.00
N LYS A 57 -4.48 -5.10 -5.23
CA LYS A 57 -5.64 -5.14 -4.35
C LYS A 57 -5.55 -4.08 -3.25
N THR A 58 -4.45 -4.05 -2.50
CA THR A 58 -4.27 -3.14 -1.37
C THR A 58 -4.22 -1.67 -1.81
N GLN A 59 -3.72 -1.38 -3.01
CA GLN A 59 -3.78 -0.04 -3.60
C GLN A 59 -5.23 0.39 -3.90
N ALA A 60 -6.06 -0.52 -4.43
CA ALA A 60 -7.47 -0.24 -4.68
C ALA A 60 -8.27 -0.06 -3.37
N ASP A 61 -8.03 -0.93 -2.39
CA ASP A 61 -8.63 -0.84 -1.06
C ASP A 61 -8.26 0.49 -0.38
N PHE A 62 -6.99 0.90 -0.43
CA PHE A 62 -6.53 2.21 0.08
C PHE A 62 -7.28 3.39 -0.55
N VAL A 63 -7.41 3.40 -1.88
CA VAL A 63 -8.11 4.48 -2.59
C VAL A 63 -9.58 4.53 -2.20
N LEU A 64 -10.24 3.38 -2.09
CA LEU A 64 -11.63 3.29 -1.68
C LEU A 64 -11.81 3.83 -0.26
N ASP A 65 -10.98 3.39 0.68
CA ASP A 65 -11.02 3.84 2.08
C ASP A 65 -10.85 5.35 2.18
N MET A 66 -9.88 5.92 1.47
CA MET A 66 -9.64 7.36 1.54
C MET A 66 -10.75 8.17 0.84
N LYS A 67 -11.33 7.68 -0.26
CA LYS A 67 -12.53 8.27 -0.87
C LYS A 67 -13.73 8.25 0.09
N ASN A 68 -13.88 7.18 0.87
CA ASN A 68 -14.91 7.09 1.89
C ASN A 68 -14.68 8.10 3.02
N VAL A 69 -13.42 8.32 3.43
CA VAL A 69 -13.06 9.38 4.39
C VAL A 69 -13.46 10.75 3.86
N LEU A 70 -13.11 11.08 2.61
CA LEU A 70 -13.47 12.36 1.99
C LEU A 70 -14.99 12.53 1.86
N THR A 71 -15.70 11.48 1.45
CA THR A 71 -17.16 11.51 1.33
C THR A 71 -17.83 11.69 2.69
N ALA A 72 -17.37 10.97 3.70
CA ALA A 72 -17.84 11.15 5.07
C ALA A 72 -17.55 12.57 5.55
N PHE A 73 -16.41 13.14 5.16
CA PHE A 73 -16.05 14.51 5.48
C PHE A 73 -17.03 15.52 4.86
N ASP A 74 -17.33 15.35 3.57
CA ASP A 74 -18.21 16.27 2.84
C ASP A 74 -19.70 16.09 3.21
N SER A 75 -20.07 14.96 3.82
CA SER A 75 -21.44 14.67 4.23
C SER A 75 -21.91 15.46 5.46
N VAL A 76 -20.99 16.00 6.26
CA VAL A 76 -21.33 16.78 7.45
C VAL A 76 -21.67 18.20 7.00
N ASN A 77 -22.90 18.64 7.32
CA ASN A 77 -23.41 19.96 6.98
C ASN A 77 -22.83 21.07 7.89
N LEU A 78 -21.50 21.16 7.97
CA LEU A 78 -20.76 22.19 8.67
C LEU A 78 -19.80 22.85 7.69
N LYS A 79 -19.90 24.17 7.55
CA LYS A 79 -18.96 24.93 6.72
C LYS A 79 -17.61 25.02 7.44
N VAL A 80 -16.69 24.14 7.06
CA VAL A 80 -15.28 24.23 7.49
C VAL A 80 -14.54 25.12 6.50
N THR A 81 -13.70 26.04 6.99
CA THR A 81 -12.85 26.85 6.11
C THR A 81 -11.86 25.96 5.36
N GLU A 82 -11.41 26.40 4.18
CA GLU A 82 -10.43 25.65 3.40
C GLU A 82 -9.14 25.39 4.20
N SER A 83 -8.67 26.37 4.98
CA SER A 83 -7.52 26.20 5.88
C SER A 83 -7.75 25.11 6.93
N ASN A 84 -8.94 25.06 7.55
CA ASN A 84 -9.26 24.03 8.54
C ASN A 84 -9.41 22.65 7.87
N ARG A 85 -9.94 22.57 6.65
CA ARG A 85 -9.96 21.35 5.83
C ARG A 85 -8.53 20.87 5.58
N TYR A 86 -7.63 21.76 5.18
CA TYR A 86 -6.22 21.44 4.95
C TYR A 86 -5.52 20.95 6.22
N SER A 87 -5.79 21.55 7.38
CA SER A 87 -5.20 21.08 8.65
C SER A 87 -5.71 19.70 9.09
N LEU A 88 -6.97 19.38 8.78
CA LEU A 88 -7.60 18.11 9.12
C LEU A 88 -7.25 16.97 8.18
N LEU A 89 -7.35 17.24 6.89
CA LEU A 89 -7.20 16.24 5.85
C LEU A 89 -5.80 16.27 5.26
N GLY A 90 -4.96 17.26 5.56
CA GLY A 90 -3.61 17.33 5.03
C GLY A 90 -3.58 17.27 3.51
N ASN A 91 -4.48 17.91 2.76
CA ASN A 91 -4.51 17.76 1.30
C ASN A 91 -4.75 16.29 0.82
N LEU A 92 -5.49 15.49 1.60
CA LEU A 92 -5.84 14.10 1.27
C LEU A 92 -6.45 13.99 -0.13
N ASP A 93 -7.25 14.97 -0.56
CA ASP A 93 -7.85 15.02 -1.90
C ASP A 93 -6.82 14.78 -3.02
N GLN A 94 -5.67 15.47 -2.98
CA GLN A 94 -4.62 15.32 -4.00
C GLN A 94 -3.89 13.98 -3.88
N LEU A 95 -3.65 13.49 -2.66
CA LEU A 95 -3.03 12.18 -2.43
C LEU A 95 -3.91 11.07 -3.00
N VAL A 96 -5.21 11.10 -2.70
CA VAL A 96 -6.19 10.15 -3.21
C VAL A 96 -6.29 10.21 -4.72
N HIS A 97 -6.30 11.40 -5.32
CA HIS A 97 -6.34 11.56 -6.77
C HIS A 97 -5.14 10.88 -7.45
N VAL A 98 -3.91 11.09 -6.95
CA VAL A 98 -2.71 10.44 -7.52
C VAL A 98 -2.74 8.93 -7.27
N SER A 99 -3.16 8.49 -6.08
CA SER A 99 -3.28 7.07 -5.74
C SER A 99 -4.34 6.33 -6.55
N ASP A 100 -5.44 6.98 -6.91
CA ASP A 100 -6.49 6.45 -7.81
C ASP A 100 -5.96 6.26 -9.22
N ALA A 101 -5.21 7.25 -9.75
CA ALA A 101 -4.55 7.12 -11.05
C ALA A 101 -3.53 5.97 -11.10
N ILE A 102 -2.76 5.79 -10.01
CA ILE A 102 -1.85 4.64 -9.87
C ILE A 102 -2.64 3.33 -9.87
N SER A 103 -3.73 3.25 -9.10
CA SER A 103 -4.61 2.08 -9.04
C SER A 103 -5.15 1.71 -10.43
N MET A 104 -5.61 2.70 -11.19
CA MET A 104 -6.09 2.50 -12.56
C MET A 104 -5.00 1.94 -13.50
N GLU A 105 -3.78 2.49 -13.45
CA GLU A 105 -2.68 1.99 -14.29
C GLU A 105 -2.24 0.58 -13.86
N PHE A 106 -2.26 0.25 -12.57
CA PHE A 106 -2.03 -1.11 -12.10
C PHE A 106 -3.08 -2.09 -12.62
N GLN A 107 -4.36 -1.75 -12.51
CA GLN A 107 -5.47 -2.58 -13.01
C GLN A 107 -5.36 -2.79 -14.52
N LYS A 108 -5.04 -1.74 -15.25
CA LYS A 108 -4.81 -1.79 -16.69
C LYS A 108 -3.64 -2.69 -17.06
N GLU A 109 -2.50 -2.57 -16.37
CA GLU A 109 -1.34 -3.44 -16.58
C GLU A 109 -1.70 -4.91 -16.34
N ILE A 110 -2.31 -5.24 -15.19
CA ILE A 110 -2.62 -6.64 -14.88
C ILE A 110 -3.73 -7.24 -15.76
N SER A 111 -4.61 -6.41 -16.33
CA SER A 111 -5.67 -6.88 -17.24
C SER A 111 -5.14 -7.50 -18.54
N GLY A 112 -3.89 -7.20 -18.90
CA GLY A 112 -3.19 -7.80 -20.05
C GLY A 112 -2.68 -9.22 -19.81
N TYR A 113 -2.79 -9.74 -18.58
CA TYR A 113 -2.24 -11.04 -18.20
C TYR A 113 -3.33 -11.99 -17.70
N SER A 114 -3.18 -13.27 -18.01
CA SER A 114 -3.94 -14.33 -17.34
C SER A 114 -3.45 -14.52 -15.90
N ASP A 115 -4.28 -15.13 -15.04
CA ASP A 115 -4.00 -15.25 -13.61
C ASP A 115 -2.65 -15.95 -13.32
N ASP A 116 -2.34 -17.01 -14.06
CA ASP A 116 -1.09 -17.77 -14.02
C ASP A 116 0.12 -16.96 -14.48
N ARG A 117 -0.09 -15.87 -15.23
CA ARG A 117 0.96 -15.01 -15.79
C ARG A 117 1.09 -13.64 -15.14
N LEU A 118 0.33 -13.34 -14.09
CA LEU A 118 0.45 -12.08 -13.35
C LEU A 118 1.85 -11.81 -12.80
N GLY A 119 2.63 -12.87 -12.58
CA GLY A 119 4.04 -12.76 -12.23
C GLY A 119 4.91 -12.13 -13.33
N ASP A 120 4.42 -11.91 -14.55
CA ASP A 120 5.13 -11.23 -15.64
C ASP A 120 4.90 -9.70 -15.65
N ALA A 121 3.83 -9.19 -15.00
CA ALA A 121 3.40 -7.80 -15.07
C ALA A 121 4.48 -6.78 -14.63
N CYS A 122 4.66 -5.72 -15.42
CA CYS A 122 5.68 -4.70 -15.19
C CYS A 122 5.16 -3.52 -14.35
N ILE A 123 4.80 -3.79 -13.10
CA ILE A 123 4.27 -2.78 -12.17
C ILE A 123 5.24 -1.60 -11.95
N ALA A 124 6.55 -1.85 -12.00
CA ALA A 124 7.56 -0.78 -11.86
C ALA A 124 7.46 0.27 -12.97
N GLN A 125 7.12 -0.14 -14.20
CA GLN A 125 6.94 0.78 -15.32
C GLN A 125 5.75 1.71 -15.06
N CYS A 126 4.66 1.19 -14.50
CA CYS A 126 3.49 1.98 -14.12
C CYS A 126 3.86 3.10 -13.14
N MET A 127 4.74 2.83 -12.17
CA MET A 127 5.14 3.81 -11.15
C MET A 127 6.08 4.91 -11.64
N SER A 128 6.78 4.68 -12.76
CA SER A 128 7.85 5.58 -13.23
C SER A 128 7.36 7.02 -13.49
N SER A 129 6.18 7.17 -14.07
CA SER A 129 5.55 8.47 -14.37
C SER A 129 4.96 9.16 -13.13
N PHE A 130 4.54 8.39 -12.12
CA PHE A 130 3.89 8.92 -10.92
C PHE A 130 4.87 9.30 -9.80
N LYS A 131 6.14 8.89 -9.88
CA LYS A 131 7.12 9.12 -8.81
C LYS A 131 7.18 10.59 -8.34
N PRO A 132 7.23 11.61 -9.22
CA PRO A 132 7.22 13.00 -8.76
C PRO A 132 5.91 13.39 -8.08
N SER A 133 4.77 13.02 -8.65
CA SER A 133 3.45 13.43 -8.16
C SER A 133 3.08 12.78 -6.84
N ILE A 134 3.37 11.48 -6.67
CA ILE A 134 3.07 10.79 -5.41
C ILE A 134 3.96 11.26 -4.27
N ASN A 135 5.24 11.54 -4.56
CA ASN A 135 6.17 12.07 -3.56
C ASN A 135 5.73 13.45 -3.08
N GLU A 136 5.31 14.33 -3.99
CA GLU A 136 4.86 15.66 -3.60
C GLU A 136 3.53 15.59 -2.85
N ALA A 137 2.55 14.83 -3.35
CA ALA A 137 1.27 14.68 -2.66
C ALA A 137 1.43 14.10 -1.25
N LEU A 138 2.27 13.08 -1.08
CA LEU A 138 2.56 12.49 0.23
C LEU A 138 3.30 13.45 1.16
N LYS A 139 4.29 14.19 0.63
CA LYS A 139 5.04 15.18 1.40
C LYS A 139 4.12 16.30 1.89
N THR A 140 3.30 16.85 1.00
CA THR A 140 2.29 17.87 1.36
C THR A 140 1.33 17.31 2.41
N TYR A 141 0.93 16.04 2.28
CA TYR A 141 0.06 15.41 3.25
C TYR A 141 0.67 15.31 4.65
N ILE A 142 1.87 14.76 4.74
CA ILE A 142 2.57 14.61 6.03
C ILE A 142 2.83 15.97 6.69
N LEU A 143 3.17 17.00 5.92
CA LEU A 143 3.48 18.33 6.46
C LEU A 143 2.24 19.07 6.97
N ASN A 144 1.08 18.83 6.37
CA ASN A 144 -0.15 19.56 6.69
C ASN A 144 -1.07 18.80 7.64
N PHE A 145 -0.99 17.47 7.66
CA PHE A 145 -1.80 16.66 8.56
C PHE A 145 -1.39 16.89 10.01
N SER A 146 -2.32 17.40 10.82
CA SER A 146 -2.07 17.70 12.22
C SER A 146 -3.17 17.12 13.10
N VAL A 147 -2.81 16.12 13.92
CA VAL A 147 -3.71 15.56 14.95
C VAL A 147 -4.13 16.63 15.96
N ASP A 148 -3.19 17.52 16.28
CA ASP A 148 -3.39 18.67 17.19
C ASP A 148 -4.37 19.71 16.65
N ALA A 149 -4.49 19.86 15.33
CA ALA A 149 -5.49 20.75 14.75
C ALA A 149 -6.91 20.32 15.12
N SER A 150 -7.14 19.01 15.28
CA SER A 150 -8.45 18.50 15.69
C SER A 150 -8.82 18.79 17.14
N THR A 151 -7.82 18.93 18.02
CA THR A 151 -8.03 19.13 19.46
C THR A 151 -7.96 20.60 19.88
N LYS A 152 -7.44 21.49 19.05
CA LYS A 152 -7.26 22.91 19.38
C LYS A 152 -8.28 23.84 18.71
N ASN A 153 -8.98 23.36 17.68
CA ASN A 153 -9.96 24.16 16.95
C ASN A 153 -11.41 23.76 17.32
N PRO A 154 -12.20 24.66 17.94
CA PRO A 154 -13.58 24.38 18.35
C PRO A 154 -14.52 23.99 17.21
N GLU A 155 -14.32 24.54 16.00
CA GLU A 155 -15.11 24.18 14.81
C GLU A 155 -14.84 22.72 14.43
N ILE A 156 -13.60 22.28 14.53
CA ILE A 156 -13.17 20.92 14.22
C ILE A 156 -13.64 19.91 15.28
N GLN A 157 -13.62 20.30 16.55
CA GLN A 157 -14.19 19.48 17.62
C GLN A 157 -15.70 19.30 17.44
N THR A 158 -16.40 20.39 17.10
CA THR A 158 -17.83 20.38 16.81
C THR A 158 -18.14 19.50 15.59
N TYR A 159 -17.33 19.63 14.54
CA TYR A 159 -17.39 18.78 13.36
C TYR A 159 -17.29 17.29 13.71
N SER A 160 -16.26 16.92 14.48
CA SER A 160 -15.97 15.54 14.86
C SER A 160 -17.10 14.94 15.70
N MET A 161 -17.68 15.73 16.61
CA MET A 161 -18.84 15.34 17.41
C MET A 161 -20.11 15.19 16.58
N LEU A 162 -20.36 16.08 15.62
CA LEU A 162 -21.53 16.00 14.73
C LEU A 162 -21.44 14.77 13.81
N GLY A 163 -20.26 14.50 13.23
CA GLY A 163 -20.02 13.31 12.42
C GLY A 163 -20.26 12.02 13.20
N LEU A 164 -19.78 11.93 14.46
CA LEU A 164 -20.04 10.80 15.36
C LEU A 164 -21.54 10.61 15.67
N LYS A 165 -22.29 11.71 15.77
CA LYS A 165 -23.73 11.68 16.06
C LYS A 165 -24.53 11.17 14.86
N ILE A 166 -24.17 11.61 13.64
CA ILE A 166 -24.76 11.12 12.39
C ILE A 166 -24.47 9.63 12.20
N TYR A 167 -23.23 9.19 12.44
CA TYR A 167 -22.87 7.77 12.35
C TYR A 167 -23.66 6.91 13.35
N LYS A 168 -23.82 7.37 14.61
CA LYS A 168 -24.64 6.67 15.60
C LYS A 168 -26.12 6.61 15.25
N MET A 169 -26.69 7.65 14.63
CA MET A 169 -28.09 7.61 14.18
C MET A 169 -28.29 6.64 13.01
N ASN A 170 -27.33 6.52 12.09
CA ASN A 170 -27.42 5.58 10.98
C ASN A 170 -27.19 4.11 11.39
N VAL A 171 -26.46 3.85 12.47
CA VAL A 171 -26.28 2.49 13.02
C VAL A 171 -27.49 2.01 13.83
N GLN A 172 -28.35 2.91 14.33
CA GLN A 172 -29.58 2.54 15.04
C GLN A 172 -30.80 2.26 14.13
N ILE A 173 -30.63 2.33 12.81
CA ILE A 173 -31.71 2.06 11.83
C ILE A 173 -31.62 0.63 11.26
N TYR A 174 -30.70 -0.21 11.76
CA TYR A 174 -30.69 -1.67 11.49
C TYR A 174 -31.02 -2.49 12.73
#